data_AF-A0A964XHN3-F1
#
_entry.id   AF-A0A964XHN3-F1
#
_cell.length_a   1.000
_cell.length_b   1.000
_cell.length_c   1.000
_cell.angle_alpha   90.00
_cell.angle_beta   90.00
_cell.angle_gamma   90.00
#
_symmetry.space_group_name_H-M   'P 1'
#
loop_
_entity.id
_entity.type
_entity.pdbx_description
1 polymer ?
#
loop_
_entity_poly.entity_id
_entity_poly.type
_entity_poly.pdbx_seq_one_letter_code
_entity_poly.pdbx_strand_id
1 'polypeptide(L)' 'MNDTSIRDYIRTIADFPHEGIMFRDVTTLFASPRGMRMAVDQLLHPFAGAEIDVVAGLEAR' A
#
# COMPACT_ATOMS: atom_id res chain seq x y z
N MET A 1 -1.89 6.43 22.46
CA MET A 1 -0.88 5.84 21.55
C MET A 1 -1.37 6.15 20.14
N ASN A 2 -0.65 6.96 19.37
CA ASN A 2 -1.05 7.23 17.97
C ASN A 2 -0.80 5.95 17.17
N ASP A 3 -1.85 5.18 16.96
CA ASP A 3 -1.79 3.98 16.14
C ASP A 3 -1.73 4.43 14.67
N THR A 4 -0.51 4.48 14.11
CA THR A 4 -0.29 4.92 12.73
C THR A 4 -0.74 3.81 11.80
N SER A 5 -1.68 4.12 10.90
CA SER A 5 -2.23 3.21 9.90
C SER A 5 -1.49 3.32 8.57
N ILE A 6 -1.53 2.28 7.73
CA ILE A 6 -1.05 2.37 6.33
C ILE A 6 -1.73 3.53 5.59
N ARG A 7 -3.01 3.80 5.91
CA ARG A 7 -3.78 4.89 5.29
C ARG A 7 -3.13 6.26 5.49
N ASP A 8 -2.42 6.46 6.59
CA ASP A 8 -1.75 7.73 6.90
C ASP A 8 -0.56 8.01 5.96
N TYR A 9 -0.08 6.98 5.25
CA TYR A 9 0.99 7.09 4.27
C TYR A 9 0.48 7.19 2.83
N ILE A 10 -0.84 7.16 2.58
CA ILE A 10 -1.43 7.23 1.25
C ILE A 10 -2.02 8.61 1.02
N ARG A 11 -1.46 9.35 0.05
CA ARG A 11 -1.99 10.63 -0.37
C ARG A 11 -3.27 10.43 -1.19
N THR A 12 -4.22 11.34 -1.04
CA THR A 12 -5.41 11.40 -1.90
C THR A 12 -5.38 12.66 -2.73
N ILE A 13 -5.50 12.50 -4.05
CA ILE A 13 -5.53 13.59 -5.03
C ILE A 13 -6.93 13.59 -5.65
N ALA A 14 -7.68 14.66 -5.43
CA ALA A 14 -8.99 14.83 -6.06
C ALA A 14 -8.83 15.18 -7.55
N ASP A 15 -9.81 14.77 -8.35
CA ASP A 15 -9.98 15.10 -9.76
C ASP A 15 -8.80 14.70 -10.66
N PHE A 16 -8.12 13.60 -10.32
CA PHE A 16 -7.03 13.05 -11.11
C PHE A 16 -7.33 11.62 -11.58
N PRO A 17 -7.09 11.27 -12.87
CA PRO A 17 -6.62 12.15 -13.95
C PRO A 17 -7.71 13.08 -14.53
N HIS A 18 -8.98 12.87 -14.15
CA HIS A 18 -10.12 13.67 -14.58
C HIS A 18 -11.09 13.92 -13.40
N GLU A 19 -12.00 14.88 -13.58
CA GLU A 19 -12.99 15.30 -12.58
C GLU A 19 -13.81 14.13 -12.01
N GLY A 20 -14.05 14.15 -10.70
CA GLY A 20 -14.83 13.17 -9.96
C GLY A 20 -14.03 11.97 -9.41
N ILE A 21 -12.72 11.87 -9.70
CA ILE A 21 -11.88 10.75 -9.26
C ILE A 21 -11.07 11.11 -8.01
N MET A 22 -11.13 10.27 -6.97
CA MET A 22 -10.28 10.39 -5.78
C MET A 22 -9.07 9.45 -5.91
N PHE A 23 -8.02 9.89 -6.60
CA PHE A 23 -6.83 9.09 -6.85
C PHE A 23 -6.05 8.82 -5.56
N ARG A 24 -5.70 7.56 -5.33
CA ARG A 24 -4.89 7.12 -4.18
C ARG A 24 -3.45 6.97 -4.59
N ASP A 25 -2.67 7.99 -4.30
CA ASP A 25 -1.27 8.01 -4.60
C ASP A 25 -0.47 7.25 -3.53
N VAL A 26 0.00 6.06 -3.91
CA VAL A 26 0.77 5.15 -3.06
C VAL A 26 2.28 5.44 -3.10
N THR A 27 2.76 6.38 -3.93
CA THR A 27 4.21 6.67 -3.97
C THR A 27 4.71 7.22 -2.64
N THR A 28 3.87 7.91 -1.88
CA THR A 28 4.18 8.37 -0.52
C THR A 28 4.33 7.22 0.48
N LEU A 29 3.61 6.12 0.29
CA LEU A 29 3.77 4.89 1.06
C LEU A 29 5.11 4.23 0.72
N PHE A 30 5.45 4.14 -0.57
CA PHE A 30 6.70 3.55 -1.04
C PHE A 30 7.94 4.35 -0.61
N ALA A 31 7.82 5.69 -0.52
CA ALA A 31 8.89 6.57 -0.05
C ALA A 31 9.16 6.47 1.46
N SER A 32 8.23 5.91 2.25
CA SER A 32 8.35 5.78 3.70
C SER A 32 8.89 4.40 4.08
N PRO A 33 10.10 4.27 4.67
CA PRO A 33 10.63 2.97 5.10
C PRO A 33 9.72 2.25 6.10
N ARG A 34 9.13 3.03 7.02
CA ARG A 34 8.17 2.50 8.01
C ARG A 34 6.87 2.08 7.35
N GLY A 35 6.32 2.92 6.48
CA GLY A 35 5.07 2.64 5.78
C GLY A 35 5.19 1.39 4.90
N MET A 36 6.27 1.29 4.11
CA MET A 36 6.52 0.13 3.25
C MET A 36 6.68 -1.16 4.05
N ARG A 37 7.43 -1.14 5.16
CA ARG A 37 7.54 -2.30 6.06
C ARG A 37 6.18 -2.72 6.60
N MET A 38 5.39 -1.78 7.12
CA MET A 38 4.05 -2.08 7.63
C MET A 38 3.13 -2.67 6.56
N ALA A 39 3.19 -2.17 5.33
CA ALA A 39 2.40 -2.68 4.21
C ALA A 39 2.76 -4.13 3.86
N VAL A 40 4.05 -4.46 3.80
CA VAL A 40 4.51 -5.82 3.56
C VAL A 40 4.12 -6.75 4.72
N ASP A 41 4.34 -6.32 5.96
CA ASP A 41 4.03 -7.13 7.14
C ASP A 41 2.53 -7.46 7.21
N GLN A 42 1.66 -6.48 6.96
CA GLN A 42 0.21 -6.70 6.93
C GLN A 42 -0.25 -7.53 5.73
N LEU A 43 0.40 -7.38 4.56
CA LEU A 43 0.10 -8.19 3.38
C LEU A 43 0.42 -9.67 3.61
N LEU A 44 1.52 -9.96 4.30
CA LEU A 44 2.00 -11.32 4.54
C LEU A 44 1.32 -11.99 5.75
N HIS A 45 0.81 -11.21 6.71
CA HIS A 45 0.24 -11.75 7.96
C HIS A 45 -0.81 -12.86 7.75
N PRO A 46 -1.78 -12.75 6.81
CA PRO A 46 -2.76 -13.80 6.57
C PRO A 46 -2.18 -15.09 5.99
N PHE A 47 -0.96 -15.04 5.44
CA PHE A 47 -0.27 -16.17 4.82
C PHE A 47 0.83 -16.74 5.72
N ALA A 48 0.90 -16.32 6.99
CA ALA A 48 1.89 -16.83 7.93
C ALA A 48 1.76 -18.35 8.07
N GLY A 49 2.84 -19.08 7.76
CA GLY A 49 2.87 -20.55 7.79
C GLY A 49 2.33 -21.24 6.53
N ALA A 50 1.87 -20.49 5.53
CA ALA A 50 1.57 -21.05 4.22
C ALA A 50 2.86 -21.25 3.42
N GLU A 51 2.96 -22.39 2.72
CA GLU A 51 3.99 -22.60 1.70
C GLU A 51 3.53 -21.92 0.41
N ILE A 52 4.26 -20.89 -0.01
CA ILE A 52 4.02 -20.16 -1.27
C ILE A 52 5.14 -20.50 -2.22
N ASP A 53 4.83 -21.28 -3.26
CA ASP A 53 5.82 -21.68 -4.28
C ASP A 53 6.13 -20.55 -5.27
N VAL A 54 5.13 -19.72 -5.60
CA VAL A 54 5.22 -18.68 -6.63
C VAL A 54 4.42 -17.45 -6.23
N VAL A 55 4.97 -16.27 -6.55
CA VAL A 55 4.28 -14.97 -6.46
C VAL A 55 4.22 -14.37 -7.87
N ALA A 56 3.01 -14.08 -8.35
CA ALA A 56 2.81 -13.40 -9.63
C ALA A 56 2.51 -11.91 -9.42
N GLY A 57 3.30 -11.04 -10.04
CA GLY A 57 3.07 -9.59 -10.06
C GLY A 57 2.41 -9.17 -11.38
N LEU A 58 1.32 -8.40 -11.30
CA LEU A 58 0.79 -7.70 -12.47
C LEU A 58 1.74 -6.55 -12.86
N GLU A 59 1.79 -6.22 -14.14
CA GLU A 59 2.56 -5.07 -14.64
C GLU A 59 2.12 -3.77 -13.93
N ALA A 60 2.99 -2.75 -13.98
CA ALA A 60 3.01 -1.53 -13.16
C ALA A 60 1.69 -1.11 -12.50
N ARG A 61 1.78 -0.75 -11.21
CA ARG A 61 0.65 -0.22 -10.45
C ARG A 61 0.20 1.15 -10.92
#